data_AF-A0A1I7U499-F1
#
_entry.id   AF-A0A1I7U499-F1
#
_cell.length_a   1.000
_cell.length_b   1.000
_cell.length_c   1.000
_cell.angle_alpha   90.00
_cell.angle_beta   90.00
_cell.angle_gamma   90.00
#
_symmetry.space_group_name_H-M   'P 1'
#
loop_
_entity.id
_entity.type
_entity.pdbx_description
1 polymer ?
#
loop_
_entity_poly.entity_id
_entity_poly.type
_entity_poly.pdbx_seq_one_letter_code
_entity_poly.pdbx_strand_id
1 'polypeptide(L)'
;MSIQNKRVFRYQVTITKFWKTDDGRMKTIELNGARGSDRQRQAIFFGLIKESLPKNLTWAYDGAASLFTMEHLESTIFHYDSTNIPEGADSIFRGSRGSLTISITLNTELHTGGILDQGACAVRYMMHIILMTYPRSTDTLTIAEGGKEAFEAGSRGRRGWIHVKPGVGAGIKIVKNRKGEDEVHVILDYKQTQFFTAGPRSDVIDKNMLFEDKDSATKFFKDLKMTTTYSNQPVTFHNFSREEISELTYTDKNTNEQKAVLEEGIRVAKGKRSDYNPKWPAVQTRPFKRGIYSFPIENLKMAPNQKLGPRHGNPPGCVAPRIRYQETRRVGESIGLLSTNPILQGFGIDIQSTPVTVQAVKVPIPGIQFQGAMVTPDITKQATWNISGKFIQPAKIPKILILYGSSEFSGKVEALEGPLKKTASGLGVTIGIISSVDLEQAYPDLSNAEAIDERMESLKALKEKPLVIHVDRNTQQTHALLKLKERQCQVITQQLDVDKALKKNSPGWSTLQNILLKMNVKSGGLNHKVLPDPMITPIVREEYTDTSIDHP
;
A
#
# COMPACT_ATOMS: atom_id res chain seq x y z
N MET A 1 -4.12 -20.13 -22.22
CA MET A 1 -3.23 -21.01 -21.42
C MET A 1 -3.74 -22.41 -21.63
N SER A 2 -2.89 -23.37 -21.99
CA SER A 2 -3.28 -24.76 -22.09
C SER A 2 -2.96 -25.47 -20.77
N ILE A 3 -3.87 -26.33 -20.33
CA ILE A 3 -3.76 -27.05 -19.06
C ILE A 3 -4.11 -28.50 -19.32
N GLN A 4 -3.14 -29.38 -19.16
CA GLN A 4 -3.37 -30.82 -19.14
C GLN A 4 -4.05 -31.19 -17.84
N ASN A 5 -4.98 -32.14 -17.87
CA ASN A 5 -5.58 -32.66 -16.64
C ASN A 5 -4.61 -33.64 -15.96
N LYS A 6 -3.77 -33.13 -15.05
CA LYS A 6 -2.84 -33.93 -14.26
C LYS A 6 -3.25 -33.95 -12.80
N ARG A 7 -3.00 -35.09 -12.17
CA ARG A 7 -3.13 -35.27 -10.72
C ARG A 7 -2.02 -34.53 -9.98
N VAL A 8 -2.39 -33.84 -8.91
CA VAL A 8 -1.49 -33.05 -8.06
C VAL A 8 -1.79 -33.36 -6.60
N PHE A 9 -0.76 -33.64 -5.82
CA PHE A 9 -0.88 -33.90 -4.40
C PHE A 9 -0.64 -32.60 -3.62
N ARG A 10 -1.60 -32.24 -2.76
CA ARG A 10 -1.48 -31.10 -1.86
C ARG A 10 -1.07 -31.59 -0.47
N TYR A 11 0.00 -30.99 0.04
CA TYR A 11 0.53 -31.24 1.37
C TYR A 11 0.36 -30.02 2.26
N GLN A 12 0.12 -30.28 3.54
CA GLN A 12 0.25 -29.31 4.61
C GLN A 12 1.70 -29.34 5.12
N VAL A 13 2.32 -28.17 5.17
CA VAL A 13 3.65 -27.98 5.74
C VAL A 13 3.51 -27.38 7.14
N THR A 14 4.06 -28.07 8.13
CA THR A 14 4.10 -27.62 9.52
C THR A 14 5.54 -27.58 9.98
N ILE A 15 5.92 -26.47 10.63
CA ILE A 15 7.28 -26.28 11.15
C ILE A 15 7.19 -26.19 12.66
N THR A 16 7.83 -27.14 13.33
CA THR A 16 7.86 -27.20 14.79
C THR A 16 9.28 -26.98 15.25
N LYS A 17 9.48 -25.96 16.07
CA LYS A 17 10.78 -25.67 16.68
C LYS A 17 10.77 -26.11 18.14
N PHE A 18 11.82 -26.81 18.54
CA PHE A 18 12.08 -27.26 19.90
C PHE A 18 13.35 -26.59 20.42
N TRP A 19 13.37 -26.18 21.68
CA TRP A 19 14.57 -25.68 22.34
C TRP A 19 14.52 -25.92 23.85
N LYS A 20 15.69 -26.08 24.46
CA LYS A 20 15.81 -26.07 25.93
C LYS A 20 15.85 -24.63 26.43
N THR A 21 15.10 -24.33 27.48
CA THR A 21 15.29 -23.09 28.25
C THR A 21 16.42 -23.25 29.27
N ASP A 22 16.86 -22.13 29.84
CA ASP A 22 17.99 -22.08 30.77
C ASP A 22 17.73 -22.92 32.05
N ASP A 23 16.45 -23.14 32.40
CA ASP A 23 16.00 -24.03 33.48
C ASP A 23 15.92 -25.52 33.06
N GLY A 24 16.44 -25.88 31.89
CA GLY A 24 16.45 -27.24 31.35
C GLY A 24 15.13 -27.74 30.76
N ARG A 25 14.05 -26.94 30.79
CA ARG A 25 12.75 -27.35 30.25
C ARG A 25 12.73 -27.30 28.73
N MET A 26 12.13 -28.31 28.10
CA MET A 26 11.87 -28.30 26.66
C MET A 26 10.67 -27.39 26.36
N LYS A 27 10.86 -26.43 25.44
CA LYS A 27 9.78 -25.62 24.87
C LYS A 27 9.62 -25.93 23.39
N THR A 28 8.38 -25.84 22.96
CA THR A 28 7.98 -26.11 21.58
C THR A 28 7.16 -24.94 21.05
N ILE A 29 7.39 -24.56 19.79
CA ILE A 29 6.51 -23.66 19.06
C ILE A 29 6.20 -24.29 17.71
N GLU A 30 4.92 -24.50 17.46
CA GLU A 30 4.42 -24.84 16.14
C GLU A 30 4.13 -23.54 15.40
N LEU A 31 4.74 -23.39 14.22
CA LEU A 31 4.40 -22.33 13.29
C LEU A 31 3.36 -22.92 12.34
N ASN A 32 2.15 -22.37 12.35
CA ASN A 32 1.09 -22.77 11.43
C ASN A 32 0.84 -21.66 10.41
N GLY A 33 1.28 -21.86 9.17
CA GLY A 33 1.21 -20.87 8.09
C GLY A 33 -0.18 -20.38 7.70
N ALA A 34 -1.25 -21.02 8.19
CA ALA A 34 -2.61 -20.52 8.05
C ALA A 34 -2.89 -19.29 8.93
N ARG A 35 -2.03 -19.00 9.92
CA ARG A 35 -2.13 -17.82 10.81
C ARG A 35 -1.16 -16.73 10.34
N GLY A 36 -1.65 -15.49 10.23
CA GLY A 36 -0.94 -14.41 9.51
C GLY A 36 0.51 -14.14 9.94
N SER A 37 0.79 -14.08 11.25
CA SER A 37 2.15 -13.84 11.77
C SER A 37 3.07 -15.06 11.61
N ASP A 38 2.51 -16.27 11.65
CA ASP A 38 3.26 -17.51 11.45
C ASP A 38 3.62 -17.72 9.98
N ARG A 39 2.76 -17.28 9.05
CA ARG A 39 3.02 -17.29 7.60
C ARG A 39 4.34 -16.58 7.26
N GLN A 40 4.56 -15.39 7.84
CA GLN A 40 5.78 -14.62 7.63
C GLN A 40 7.02 -15.30 8.23
N ARG A 41 6.86 -15.98 9.37
CA ARG A 41 7.96 -16.72 10.03
C ARG A 41 8.33 -17.97 9.26
N GLN A 42 7.34 -18.67 8.71
CA GLN A 42 7.55 -19.87 7.89
C GLN A 42 8.29 -19.55 6.58
N ALA A 43 8.05 -18.37 5.99
CA ALA A 43 8.72 -17.96 4.75
C ALA A 43 10.26 -17.92 4.85
N ILE A 44 10.80 -17.76 6.06
CA ILE A 44 12.24 -17.81 6.33
C ILE A 44 12.82 -19.20 6.03
N PHE A 45 12.01 -20.26 6.17
CA PHE A 45 12.42 -21.64 5.93
C PHE A 45 12.22 -22.13 4.50
N PHE A 46 11.88 -21.23 3.56
CA PHE A 46 11.66 -21.60 2.16
C PHE A 46 12.88 -22.32 1.55
N GLY A 47 14.08 -21.79 1.78
CA GLY A 47 15.34 -22.39 1.30
C GLY A 47 15.56 -23.79 1.87
N LEU A 48 15.34 -23.95 3.18
CA LEU A 48 15.49 -25.23 3.86
C LEU A 48 14.53 -26.29 3.30
N ILE A 49 13.26 -25.94 3.11
CA ILE A 49 12.26 -26.84 2.52
C ILE A 49 12.65 -27.22 1.08
N LYS A 50 13.09 -26.23 0.27
CA LYS A 50 13.57 -26.47 -1.10
C LYS A 50 14.73 -27.47 -1.13
N GLU A 51 15.65 -27.39 -0.17
CA GLU A 51 16.79 -28.31 -0.04
C GLU A 51 16.40 -29.69 0.48
N SER A 52 15.36 -29.80 1.32
CA SER A 52 14.84 -31.08 1.82
C SER A 52 14.15 -31.92 0.74
N LEU A 53 13.59 -31.28 -0.29
CA LEU A 53 12.81 -31.97 -1.32
C LEU A 53 13.73 -32.71 -2.32
N PRO A 54 13.31 -33.88 -2.83
CA PRO A 54 14.07 -34.61 -3.85
C PRO A 54 14.34 -33.74 -5.09
N LYS A 55 15.57 -33.80 -5.62
CA LYS A 55 16.01 -32.94 -6.75
C LYS A 55 15.18 -33.10 -8.03
N ASN A 56 14.62 -34.29 -8.26
CA ASN A 56 13.82 -34.60 -9.44
C ASN A 56 12.30 -34.39 -9.23
N LEU A 57 11.90 -33.86 -8.06
CA LEU A 57 10.50 -33.63 -7.74
C LEU A 57 9.98 -32.38 -8.43
N THR A 58 8.80 -32.47 -9.06
CA THR A 58 8.10 -31.27 -9.52
C THR A 58 7.27 -30.71 -8.38
N TRP A 59 7.59 -29.52 -7.89
CA TRP A 59 6.92 -28.95 -6.71
C TRP A 59 6.58 -27.46 -6.84
N ALA A 60 5.62 -27.03 -6.02
CA ALA A 60 5.22 -25.63 -5.87
C ALA A 60 4.86 -25.33 -4.41
N TYR A 61 5.48 -24.33 -3.79
CA TYR A 61 5.31 -24.01 -2.36
C TYR A 61 4.98 -22.54 -2.13
N ASP A 62 3.95 -22.26 -1.34
CA ASP A 62 3.50 -20.89 -1.04
C ASP A 62 4.41 -20.12 -0.07
N GLY A 63 5.46 -20.77 0.44
CA GLY A 63 6.35 -20.23 1.46
C GLY A 63 5.77 -20.26 2.87
N ALA A 64 4.68 -21.00 3.08
CA ALA A 64 4.08 -21.15 4.38
C ALA A 64 3.44 -22.53 4.58
N ALA A 65 2.17 -22.68 4.20
CA ALA A 65 1.36 -23.81 4.63
C ALA A 65 1.16 -24.87 3.55
N SER A 66 1.20 -24.51 2.27
CA SER A 66 0.74 -25.39 1.18
C SER A 66 1.86 -25.68 0.20
N LEU A 67 2.22 -26.96 0.11
CA LEU A 67 3.12 -27.54 -0.88
C LEU A 67 2.30 -28.40 -1.85
N PHE A 68 2.61 -28.33 -3.14
CA PHE A 68 1.99 -29.11 -4.19
C PHE A 68 3.07 -29.87 -4.94
N THR A 69 2.80 -31.14 -5.28
CA THR A 69 3.75 -31.98 -6.03
C THR A 69 3.03 -32.82 -7.09
N MET A 70 3.75 -33.22 -8.12
CA MET A 70 3.23 -34.15 -9.14
C MET A 70 3.35 -35.61 -8.69
N GLU A 71 4.42 -35.91 -7.97
CA GLU A 71 4.73 -37.22 -7.43
C GLU A 71 4.22 -37.34 -5.98
N HIS A 72 3.71 -38.52 -5.62
CA HIS A 72 3.29 -38.78 -4.25
C HIS A 72 4.52 -38.88 -3.34
N LEU A 73 4.62 -37.95 -2.39
CA LEU A 73 5.52 -38.04 -1.24
C LEU A 73 4.84 -38.82 -0.12
N GLU A 74 5.53 -39.83 0.40
CA GLU A 74 5.18 -40.39 1.70
C GLU A 74 5.30 -39.29 2.77
N SER A 75 4.46 -39.35 3.81
CA SER A 75 4.52 -38.38 4.91
C SER A 75 5.94 -38.33 5.45
N THR A 76 6.62 -37.20 5.22
CA THR A 76 8.05 -37.07 5.50
C THR A 76 8.26 -36.07 6.63
N ILE A 77 9.13 -36.43 7.55
CA ILE A 77 9.53 -35.59 8.67
C ILE A 77 11.03 -35.35 8.55
N PHE A 78 11.42 -34.09 8.33
CA PHE A 78 12.82 -33.69 8.29
C PHE A 78 13.21 -33.10 9.64
N HIS A 79 14.27 -33.62 10.24
CA HIS A 79 14.81 -33.14 11.50
C HIS A 79 16.14 -32.43 11.29
N TYR A 80 16.25 -31.22 11.82
CA TYR A 80 17.46 -30.42 11.78
C TYR A 80 17.86 -30.04 13.19
N ASP A 81 19.07 -30.41 13.61
CA ASP A 81 19.69 -29.84 14.82
C ASP A 81 20.29 -28.48 14.46
N SER A 82 20.32 -27.56 15.44
CA SER A 82 21.03 -26.29 15.43
C SER A 82 22.46 -26.32 14.86
N THR A 83 23.14 -27.47 14.85
CA THR A 83 24.47 -27.64 14.23
C THR A 83 24.45 -27.90 12.72
N ASN A 84 23.30 -28.28 12.16
CA ASN A 84 23.12 -28.72 10.77
C ASN A 84 22.18 -27.79 9.98
N ILE A 85 21.97 -26.57 10.46
CA ILE A 85 21.10 -25.57 9.82
C ILE A 85 21.98 -24.65 8.97
N PRO A 86 21.55 -24.28 7.75
CA PRO A 86 22.31 -23.38 6.88
C PRO A 86 22.71 -22.08 7.58
N GLU A 87 23.92 -21.61 7.29
CA GLU A 87 24.53 -20.43 7.89
C GLU A 87 23.60 -19.20 7.74
N GLY A 88 23.25 -18.56 8.87
CA GLY A 88 22.33 -17.43 8.90
C GLY A 88 20.89 -17.76 9.29
N ALA A 89 20.52 -19.04 9.38
CA ALA A 89 19.28 -19.49 10.03
C ALA A 89 19.47 -19.79 11.54
N ASP A 90 20.69 -19.65 12.09
CA ASP A 90 20.96 -19.73 13.54
C ASP A 90 20.23 -18.66 14.35
N SER A 91 19.94 -17.50 13.74
CA SER A 91 19.16 -16.43 14.36
C SER A 91 17.72 -16.89 14.69
N ILE A 92 17.22 -17.92 14.01
CA ILE A 92 15.93 -18.56 14.27
C ILE A 92 15.95 -19.23 15.65
N PHE A 93 17.10 -19.75 16.08
CA PHE A 93 17.27 -20.48 17.34
C PHE A 93 17.51 -19.60 18.55
N ARG A 94 17.86 -18.31 18.37
CA ARG A 94 18.24 -17.38 19.45
C ARG A 94 19.42 -17.89 20.29
N GLY A 95 20.38 -18.57 19.66
CA GLY A 95 21.60 -19.02 20.32
C GLY A 95 21.45 -20.18 21.32
N SER A 96 20.25 -20.76 21.49
CA SER A 96 20.08 -21.99 22.26
C SER A 96 20.17 -23.23 21.36
N ARG A 97 20.85 -24.29 21.85
CA ARG A 97 20.80 -25.62 21.21
C ARG A 97 19.34 -26.05 21.10
N GLY A 98 18.89 -26.33 19.90
CA GLY A 98 17.50 -26.64 19.61
C GLY A 98 17.39 -27.39 18.30
N SER A 99 16.21 -27.90 18.02
CA SER A 99 15.95 -28.64 16.80
C SER A 99 14.74 -28.09 16.07
N LEU A 100 14.78 -28.16 14.75
CA LEU A 100 13.65 -27.92 13.86
C LEU A 100 13.12 -29.26 13.39
N THR A 101 11.80 -29.38 13.32
CA THR A 101 11.14 -30.46 12.60
C THR A 101 10.23 -29.85 11.54
N ILE A 102 10.42 -30.25 10.29
CA ILE A 102 9.54 -29.91 9.17
C ILE A 102 8.71 -31.16 8.88
N SER A 103 7.40 -31.07 9.07
CA SER A 103 6.45 -32.13 8.72
C SER A 103 5.74 -31.78 7.43
N ILE A 104 5.78 -32.70 6.47
CA ILE A 104 5.04 -32.62 5.21
C ILE A 104 4.02 -33.75 5.20
N THR A 105 2.75 -33.40 5.37
CA THR A 105 1.65 -34.37 5.50
C THR A 105 0.66 -34.19 4.36
N LEU A 106 0.29 -35.30 3.70
CA LEU A 106 -0.69 -35.27 2.62
C LEU A 106 -2.02 -34.73 3.16
N ASN A 107 -2.58 -33.74 2.48
CA ASN A 107 -3.85 -33.12 2.83
C ASN A 107 -4.95 -33.60 1.88
N THR A 108 -4.76 -33.41 0.58
CA THR A 108 -5.75 -33.78 -0.43
C THR A 108 -5.12 -33.95 -1.80
N GLU A 109 -5.87 -34.52 -2.73
CA GLU A 109 -5.52 -34.67 -4.13
C GLU A 109 -6.34 -33.68 -4.97
N LEU A 110 -5.70 -33.02 -5.92
CA LEU A 110 -6.31 -32.06 -6.83
C LEU A 110 -6.00 -32.44 -8.28
N HIS A 111 -6.79 -31.89 -9.18
CA HIS A 111 -6.58 -32.01 -10.62
C HIS A 111 -6.41 -30.63 -11.24
N THR A 112 -5.37 -30.45 -12.04
CA THR A 112 -5.14 -29.17 -12.76
C THR A 112 -6.27 -28.84 -13.72
N GLY A 113 -6.91 -29.85 -14.31
CA GLY A 113 -8.07 -29.67 -15.20
C GLY A 113 -9.33 -29.15 -14.49
N GLY A 114 -9.45 -29.37 -13.17
CA GLY A 114 -10.61 -28.93 -12.38
C GLY A 114 -10.67 -27.42 -12.14
N ILE A 115 -9.78 -26.63 -12.74
CA ILE A 115 -9.78 -25.17 -12.61
C ILE A 115 -11.05 -24.52 -13.18
N LEU A 116 -11.68 -25.18 -14.16
CA LEU A 116 -12.92 -24.75 -14.81
C LEU A 116 -14.16 -25.09 -13.99
N ASP A 117 -14.04 -25.93 -12.96
CA ASP A 117 -15.18 -26.35 -12.15
C ASP A 117 -15.72 -25.20 -11.29
N GLN A 118 -17.04 -25.16 -11.12
CA GLN A 118 -17.67 -24.23 -10.20
C GLN A 118 -17.21 -24.52 -8.76
N GLY A 119 -16.67 -23.52 -8.06
CA GLY A 119 -16.17 -23.70 -6.69
C GLY A 119 -14.71 -24.18 -6.57
N ALA A 120 -13.94 -24.22 -7.66
CA ALA A 120 -12.53 -24.64 -7.70
C ALA A 120 -11.52 -23.70 -6.99
N CYS A 121 -11.85 -23.17 -5.82
CA CYS A 121 -11.00 -22.24 -5.06
C CYS A 121 -9.61 -22.84 -4.75
N ALA A 122 -9.57 -24.12 -4.36
CA ALA A 122 -8.31 -24.82 -4.06
C ALA A 122 -7.42 -24.97 -5.30
N VAL A 123 -8.00 -25.32 -6.46
CA VAL A 123 -7.26 -25.45 -7.73
C VAL A 123 -6.77 -24.08 -8.21
N ARG A 124 -7.58 -23.02 -8.08
CA ARG A 124 -7.15 -21.65 -8.39
C ARG A 124 -6.00 -21.20 -7.49
N TYR A 125 -6.08 -21.49 -6.18
CA TYR A 125 -5.00 -21.19 -5.24
C TYR A 125 -3.71 -21.93 -5.60
N MET A 126 -3.80 -23.23 -5.88
CA MET A 126 -2.69 -24.05 -6.37
C MET A 126 -2.04 -23.44 -7.61
N MET A 127 -2.84 -23.06 -8.61
CA MET A 127 -2.35 -22.48 -9.85
C MET A 127 -1.64 -21.14 -9.64
N HIS A 128 -2.16 -20.28 -8.75
CA HIS A 128 -1.48 -19.04 -8.37
C HIS A 128 -0.11 -19.30 -7.74
N ILE A 129 0.02 -20.35 -6.91
CA ILE A 129 1.30 -20.71 -6.31
C ILE A 129 2.25 -21.22 -7.39
N ILE A 130 1.79 -22.13 -8.27
CA ILE A 130 2.58 -22.68 -9.36
C ILE A 130 3.18 -21.58 -10.25
N LEU A 131 2.39 -20.56 -10.62
CA LEU A 131 2.87 -19.40 -11.39
C LEU A 131 4.06 -18.68 -10.73
N MET A 132 4.10 -18.67 -9.39
CA MET A 132 5.04 -17.85 -8.63
C MET A 132 6.18 -18.68 -8.03
N THR A 133 6.16 -20.01 -8.17
CA THR A 133 7.20 -20.90 -7.67
C THR A 133 8.52 -20.69 -8.39
N TYR A 134 8.51 -20.62 -9.73
CA TYR A 134 9.76 -20.41 -10.47
C TYR A 134 10.46 -19.11 -10.04
N PRO A 135 9.77 -17.94 -10.00
CA PRO A 135 10.36 -16.72 -9.46
C PRO A 135 10.87 -16.83 -8.02
N ARG A 136 10.20 -17.61 -7.16
CA ARG A 136 10.62 -17.88 -5.77
C ARG A 136 11.87 -18.73 -5.68
N SER A 137 12.04 -19.64 -6.63
CA SER A 137 13.13 -20.61 -6.64
C SER A 137 14.45 -20.00 -7.12
N THR A 138 14.40 -18.85 -7.79
CA THR A 138 15.55 -18.12 -8.33
C THR A 138 15.96 -16.97 -7.41
N ASP A 139 17.25 -16.84 -7.10
CA ASP A 139 17.75 -15.73 -6.27
C ASP A 139 17.73 -14.37 -6.98
N THR A 140 17.41 -14.35 -8.27
CA THR A 140 17.38 -13.16 -9.13
C THR A 140 16.09 -12.36 -9.00
N LEU A 141 15.10 -12.84 -8.23
CA LEU A 141 13.76 -12.25 -8.15
C LEU A 141 13.30 -12.07 -6.71
N THR A 142 12.54 -11.00 -6.49
CA THR A 142 11.96 -10.62 -5.22
C THR A 142 10.45 -10.78 -5.29
N ILE A 143 9.86 -11.61 -4.44
CA ILE A 143 8.41 -11.77 -4.36
C ILE A 143 7.87 -10.86 -3.25
N ALA A 144 6.89 -10.01 -3.56
CA ALA A 144 6.26 -9.18 -2.54
C ALA A 144 5.33 -10.00 -1.63
N GLU A 145 5.07 -9.45 -0.42
CA GLU A 145 4.15 -10.06 0.54
C GLU A 145 2.79 -10.36 -0.11
N GLY A 146 2.31 -11.59 0.06
CA GLY A 146 1.09 -12.10 -0.58
C GLY A 146 1.33 -12.93 -1.85
N GLY A 147 2.54 -12.92 -2.40
CA GLY A 147 2.96 -13.91 -3.39
C GLY A 147 2.37 -13.75 -4.79
N LYS A 148 1.76 -12.61 -5.13
CA LYS A 148 1.13 -12.35 -6.44
C LYS A 148 1.95 -11.42 -7.35
N GLU A 149 2.99 -10.81 -6.81
CA GLU A 149 3.87 -9.88 -7.53
C GLU A 149 5.31 -10.35 -7.39
N ALA A 150 6.03 -10.39 -8.52
CA ALA A 150 7.46 -10.67 -8.58
C ALA A 150 8.18 -9.46 -9.17
N PHE A 151 9.34 -9.13 -8.61
CA PHE A 151 10.15 -7.98 -8.96
C PHE A 151 11.58 -8.42 -9.27
N GLU A 152 12.22 -7.75 -10.22
CA GLU A 152 13.63 -8.02 -10.54
C GLU A 152 14.52 -7.66 -9.34
N ALA A 153 15.58 -8.44 -9.09
CA ALA A 153 16.53 -8.12 -8.03
C ALA A 153 17.29 -6.80 -8.31
N GLY A 154 17.55 -6.48 -9.59
CA GLY A 154 18.21 -5.26 -10.03
C GLY A 154 17.37 -4.00 -9.83
N SER A 155 18.04 -2.85 -9.66
CA SER A 155 17.38 -1.54 -9.52
C SER A 155 17.60 -0.67 -10.76
N ARG A 156 16.56 0.03 -11.23
CA ARG A 156 16.66 1.02 -12.33
C ARG A 156 16.98 2.44 -11.84
N GLY A 157 17.56 2.56 -10.65
CA GLY A 157 17.90 3.83 -10.03
C GLY A 157 17.96 3.70 -8.51
N ARG A 158 18.94 4.40 -7.92
CA ARG A 158 19.10 4.56 -6.47
C ARG A 158 18.95 6.04 -6.14
N ARG A 159 18.01 6.37 -5.25
CA ARG A 159 17.93 7.69 -4.64
C ARG A 159 18.05 7.52 -3.14
N GLY A 160 19.27 7.69 -2.62
CA GLY A 160 19.58 7.46 -1.21
C GLY A 160 19.22 6.04 -0.77
N TRP A 161 18.20 5.95 0.08
CA TRP A 161 17.69 4.72 0.70
C TRP A 161 16.56 4.05 -0.07
N ILE A 162 16.22 4.52 -1.27
CA ILE A 162 15.16 3.95 -2.13
C ILE A 162 15.76 3.38 -3.41
N HIS A 163 15.31 2.18 -3.78
CA HIS A 163 15.50 1.62 -5.12
C HIS A 163 14.16 1.35 -5.79
N VAL A 164 14.08 1.67 -7.08
CA VAL A 164 12.90 1.35 -7.91
C VAL A 164 13.15 0.02 -8.62
N LYS A 165 12.26 -0.95 -8.36
CA LYS A 165 12.31 -2.28 -9.00
C LYS A 165 11.14 -2.44 -9.98
N PRO A 166 11.41 -2.81 -11.24
CA PRO A 166 10.38 -3.30 -12.16
C PRO A 166 9.93 -4.70 -11.70
N GLY A 167 8.68 -5.02 -12.00
CA GLY A 167 8.07 -6.29 -11.65
C GLY A 167 6.82 -6.56 -12.45
N VAL A 168 6.17 -7.67 -12.15
CA VAL A 168 4.92 -8.08 -12.78
C VAL A 168 4.02 -8.72 -11.73
N GLY A 169 2.75 -8.31 -11.73
CA GLY A 169 1.69 -9.03 -11.05
C GLY A 169 1.14 -10.10 -11.96
N ALA A 170 1.01 -11.33 -11.46
CA ALA A 170 0.45 -12.45 -12.21
C ALA A 170 -0.86 -12.93 -11.57
N GLY A 171 -1.88 -13.11 -12.40
CA GLY A 171 -3.18 -13.63 -11.97
C GLY A 171 -3.79 -14.56 -12.99
N ILE A 172 -4.82 -15.29 -12.58
CA ILE A 172 -5.56 -16.20 -13.44
C ILE A 172 -7.00 -15.70 -13.51
N LYS A 173 -7.56 -15.68 -14.73
CA LYS A 173 -8.98 -15.47 -14.95
C LYS A 173 -9.54 -16.53 -15.88
N ILE A 174 -10.79 -16.89 -15.62
CA ILE A 174 -11.61 -17.70 -16.51
C ILE A 174 -12.48 -16.74 -17.29
N VAL A 175 -12.45 -16.84 -18.61
CA VAL A 175 -13.24 -15.99 -19.50
C VAL A 175 -13.95 -16.86 -20.53
N LYS A 176 -15.03 -16.34 -21.10
CA LYS A 176 -15.75 -17.00 -22.18
C LYS A 176 -15.07 -16.71 -23.51
N ASN A 177 -14.79 -17.74 -24.29
CA ASN A 177 -14.27 -17.62 -25.65
C ASN A 177 -15.39 -17.22 -26.63
N ARG A 178 -15.06 -17.08 -27.93
CA ARG A 178 -16.04 -16.72 -28.97
C ARG A 178 -17.17 -17.74 -29.15
N LYS A 179 -16.99 -18.98 -28.70
CA LYS A 179 -17.99 -20.05 -28.72
C LYS A 179 -18.81 -20.12 -27.43
N GLY A 180 -18.52 -19.28 -26.43
CA GLY A 180 -19.17 -19.34 -25.11
C GLY A 180 -18.61 -20.42 -24.18
N GLU A 181 -17.48 -21.02 -24.52
CA GLU A 181 -16.79 -22.00 -23.69
C GLU A 181 -15.83 -21.29 -22.71
N ASP A 182 -15.61 -21.87 -21.54
CA ASP A 182 -14.70 -21.30 -20.55
C ASP A 182 -13.24 -21.59 -20.91
N GLU A 183 -12.42 -20.54 -20.95
CA GLU A 183 -10.98 -20.60 -21.19
C GLU A 183 -10.22 -19.96 -20.04
N VAL A 184 -9.03 -20.50 -19.74
CA VAL A 184 -8.14 -19.98 -18.70
C VAL A 184 -7.12 -19.04 -19.32
N HIS A 185 -7.02 -17.84 -18.75
CA HIS A 185 -6.07 -16.81 -19.13
C HIS A 185 -5.19 -16.42 -17.95
N VAL A 186 -3.90 -16.23 -18.25
CA VAL A 186 -2.97 -15.58 -17.34
C VAL A 186 -2.99 -14.09 -17.63
N ILE A 187 -3.16 -13.29 -16.59
CA ILE A 187 -3.09 -11.83 -16.65
C ILE A 187 -1.77 -11.42 -16.05
N LEU A 188 -0.97 -10.74 -16.87
CA LEU A 188 0.28 -10.13 -16.46
C LEU A 188 0.12 -8.61 -16.48
N ASP A 189 0.53 -7.97 -15.40
CA ASP A 189 0.49 -6.52 -15.29
C ASP A 189 1.83 -5.99 -14.78
N TYR A 190 2.51 -5.19 -15.60
CA TYR A 190 3.74 -4.53 -15.19
C TYR A 190 3.51 -3.67 -13.95
N LYS A 191 4.37 -3.88 -12.96
CA LYS A 191 4.44 -3.11 -11.73
C LYS A 191 5.78 -2.39 -11.68
N GLN A 192 5.75 -1.15 -11.24
CA GLN A 192 6.94 -0.43 -10.84
C GLN A 192 6.73 0.01 -9.40
N THR A 193 7.59 -0.43 -8.50
CA THR A 193 7.46 -0.08 -7.09
C THR A 193 8.81 0.28 -6.49
N GLN A 194 8.75 0.99 -5.38
CA GLN A 194 9.91 1.35 -4.59
C GLN A 194 10.11 0.34 -3.45
N PHE A 195 11.37 0.05 -3.18
CA PHE A 195 11.82 -0.78 -2.07
C PHE A 195 12.88 -0.05 -1.26
N PHE A 196 12.94 -0.36 0.04
CA PHE A 196 14.03 0.09 0.89
C PHE A 196 15.35 -0.55 0.45
N THR A 197 16.40 0.24 0.46
CA THR A 197 17.77 -0.24 0.26
C THR A 197 18.17 -1.11 1.44
N ALA A 198 18.66 -2.32 1.16
CA ALA A 198 19.30 -3.13 2.19
C ALA A 198 20.65 -2.52 2.54
N GLY A 199 20.93 -2.32 3.83
CA GLY A 199 22.18 -1.70 4.27
C GLY A 199 22.07 -1.09 5.67
N PRO A 200 23.19 -0.59 6.22
CA PRO A 200 23.23 0.05 7.53
C PRO A 200 22.22 1.20 7.61
N ARG A 201 21.51 1.27 8.74
CA ARG A 201 20.49 2.30 8.95
C ARG A 201 21.09 3.70 9.11
N SER A 202 22.35 3.79 9.57
CA SER A 202 23.11 5.06 9.63
C SER A 202 23.19 5.78 8.29
N ASP A 203 23.16 5.04 7.17
CA ASP A 203 23.26 5.60 5.82
C ASP A 203 21.89 6.06 5.28
N VAL A 204 20.81 5.53 5.88
CA VAL A 204 19.41 5.89 5.58
C VAL A 204 18.98 7.13 6.36
N ILE A 205 19.55 7.31 7.55
CA ILE A 205 19.30 8.45 8.42
C ILE A 205 20.27 9.56 8.00
N ASP A 206 19.77 10.51 7.21
CA ASP A 206 20.47 11.78 7.03
C ASP A 206 20.64 12.42 8.42
N LYS A 207 21.90 12.67 8.82
CA LYS A 207 22.29 13.05 10.19
C LYS A 207 21.54 14.28 10.71
N ASN A 208 20.96 15.08 9.81
CA ASN A 208 20.29 16.34 10.12
C ASN A 208 18.75 16.30 10.03
N MET A 209 18.11 15.26 9.47
CA MET A 209 16.71 15.38 9.02
C MET A 209 15.65 14.62 9.84
N LEU A 210 16.03 13.72 10.76
CA LEU A 210 15.09 12.72 11.32
C LEU A 210 14.94 12.69 12.85
N PHE A 211 15.69 13.50 13.61
CA PHE A 211 15.54 13.53 15.07
C PHE A 211 15.05 14.86 15.64
N GLU A 212 14.92 15.91 14.81
CA GLU A 212 14.23 17.14 15.23
C GLU A 212 12.75 16.88 15.50
N ASP A 213 12.13 15.97 14.74
CA ASP A 213 10.76 15.48 14.96
C ASP A 213 10.73 13.94 15.10
N LYS A 214 10.85 13.47 16.35
CA LYS A 214 10.79 12.04 16.70
C LYS A 214 9.46 11.39 16.30
N ASP A 215 8.35 12.12 16.29
CA ASP A 215 7.03 11.57 16.01
C ASP A 215 6.86 11.28 14.52
N SER A 216 7.28 12.22 13.66
CA SER A 216 7.31 12.01 12.21
C SER A 216 8.24 10.86 11.83
N ALA A 217 9.42 10.78 12.44
CA ALA A 217 10.35 9.68 12.21
C ALA A 217 9.76 8.33 12.69
N THR A 218 9.11 8.31 13.85
CA THR A 218 8.43 7.10 14.36
C THR A 218 7.34 6.63 13.41
N LYS A 219 6.49 7.54 12.91
CA LYS A 219 5.45 7.21 11.91
C LYS A 219 6.07 6.67 10.62
N PHE A 220 7.17 7.25 10.18
CA PHE A 220 7.88 6.83 8.98
C PHE A 220 8.49 5.42 9.11
N PHE A 221 9.16 5.11 10.21
CA PHE A 221 9.83 3.81 10.40
C PHE A 221 8.90 2.70 10.94
N LYS A 222 7.65 3.03 11.30
CA LYS A 222 6.71 2.08 11.90
C LYS A 222 6.62 0.78 11.11
N ASP A 223 6.67 -0.35 11.83
CA ASP A 223 6.56 -1.72 11.32
C ASP A 223 7.65 -2.17 10.34
N LEU A 224 8.67 -1.34 10.09
CA LEU A 224 9.78 -1.74 9.24
C LEU A 224 10.60 -2.84 9.91
N LYS A 225 10.96 -3.83 9.12
CA LYS A 225 11.78 -4.98 9.50
C LYS A 225 13.25 -4.60 9.32
N MET A 226 14.04 -4.87 10.33
CA MET A 226 15.49 -4.67 10.33
C MET A 226 16.15 -5.97 10.73
N THR A 227 17.45 -6.04 10.55
CA THR A 227 18.30 -7.08 11.12
C THR A 227 19.47 -6.41 11.82
N THR A 228 20.12 -7.11 12.74
CA THR A 228 21.32 -6.55 13.36
C THR A 228 22.53 -6.63 12.42
N THR A 229 23.57 -5.84 12.66
CA THR A 229 24.83 -5.89 11.88
C THR A 229 25.65 -7.14 12.23
N TYR A 230 25.55 -7.61 13.47
CA TYR A 230 26.31 -8.75 14.01
C TYR A 230 25.56 -10.08 14.00
N SER A 231 24.27 -10.07 13.66
CA SER A 231 23.49 -11.30 13.48
C SER A 231 22.33 -11.07 12.51
N ASN A 232 21.78 -12.15 11.95
CA ASN A 232 20.57 -12.06 11.12
C ASN A 232 19.27 -12.05 11.96
N GLN A 233 19.33 -11.62 13.23
CA GLN A 233 18.15 -11.52 14.08
C GLN A 233 17.18 -10.47 13.53
N PRO A 234 15.91 -10.83 13.24
CA PRO A 234 14.93 -9.86 12.79
C PRO A 234 14.46 -8.95 13.93
N VAL A 235 14.38 -7.66 13.65
CA VAL A 235 13.95 -6.60 14.56
C VAL A 235 12.86 -5.77 13.87
N THR A 236 11.63 -5.82 14.36
CA THR A 236 10.56 -4.92 13.88
C THR A 236 10.58 -3.61 14.64
N PHE A 237 10.69 -2.49 13.94
CA PHE A 237 10.62 -1.15 14.52
C PHE A 237 9.22 -0.89 15.08
N HIS A 238 9.14 -0.52 16.36
CA HIS A 238 7.89 -0.06 16.97
C HIS A 238 7.96 1.41 17.36
N ASN A 239 9.06 1.84 17.97
CA ASN A 239 9.26 3.21 18.41
C ASN A 239 10.74 3.54 18.59
N PHE A 240 11.06 4.81 18.81
CA PHE A 240 12.32 5.24 19.43
C PHE A 240 12.19 5.30 20.96
N SER A 241 13.32 5.20 21.67
CA SER A 241 13.36 5.54 23.10
C SER A 241 13.07 7.02 23.33
N ARG A 242 12.54 7.33 24.53
CA ARG A 242 12.33 8.71 24.94
C ARG A 242 13.66 9.37 25.25
N GLU A 243 14.48 8.66 26.02
CA GLU A 243 15.82 9.02 26.47
C GLU A 243 16.88 8.75 25.39
N GLU A 244 18.05 9.39 25.54
CA GLU A 244 19.24 9.12 24.72
C GLU A 244 19.81 7.72 25.04
N ILE A 245 20.43 7.06 24.06
CA ILE A 245 20.91 5.69 24.26
C ILE A 245 22.02 5.57 25.31
N SER A 246 22.79 6.65 25.56
CA SER A 246 23.76 6.69 26.66
C SER A 246 23.14 6.58 28.05
N GLU A 247 21.87 6.94 28.20
CA GLU A 247 21.14 6.89 29.48
C GLU A 247 20.39 5.56 29.67
N LEU A 248 20.28 4.75 28.61
CA LEU A 248 19.53 3.51 28.67
C LEU A 248 20.34 2.38 29.30
N THR A 249 19.79 1.79 30.35
CA THR A 249 20.30 0.60 31.01
C THR A 249 19.28 -0.54 31.00
N TYR A 250 19.75 -1.77 31.14
CA TYR A 250 18.89 -2.93 31.39
C TYR A 250 19.51 -3.81 32.47
N THR A 251 18.67 -4.54 33.22
CA THR A 251 19.15 -5.55 34.16
C THR A 251 19.40 -6.85 33.42
N ASP A 252 20.65 -7.30 33.40
CA ASP A 252 21.03 -8.61 32.89
C ASP A 252 20.40 -9.68 33.78
N LYS A 253 19.61 -10.58 33.19
CA LYS A 253 18.90 -11.62 33.95
C LYS A 253 19.82 -12.69 34.53
N ASN A 254 21.00 -12.85 33.95
CA ASN A 254 21.96 -13.88 34.36
C ASN A 254 22.84 -13.38 35.50
N THR A 255 23.24 -12.11 35.47
CA THR A 255 24.15 -11.54 36.49
C THR A 255 23.44 -10.63 37.49
N ASN A 256 22.17 -10.26 37.24
CA ASN A 256 21.42 -9.22 37.95
C ASN A 256 22.11 -7.84 37.97
N GLU A 257 23.11 -7.63 37.12
CA GLU A 257 23.82 -6.35 37.00
C GLU A 257 23.06 -5.42 36.07
N GLN A 258 23.10 -4.12 36.37
CA GLN A 258 22.70 -3.11 35.38
C GLN A 258 23.81 -2.94 34.35
N LYS A 259 23.44 -3.05 33.08
CA LYS A 259 24.33 -2.84 31.93
C LYS A 259 23.80 -1.72 31.05
N ALA A 260 24.70 -0.89 30.53
CA ALA A 260 24.36 0.14 29.56
C ALA A 260 24.07 -0.50 28.19
N VAL A 261 22.93 -0.14 27.59
CA VAL A 261 22.51 -0.66 26.27
C VAL A 261 23.54 -0.33 25.19
N LEU A 262 24.11 0.87 25.23
CA LEU A 262 25.10 1.31 24.25
C LEU A 262 26.40 0.52 24.32
N GLU A 263 26.97 0.33 25.52
CA GLU A 263 28.23 -0.43 25.69
C GLU A 263 28.07 -1.88 25.27
N GLU A 264 26.96 -2.51 25.67
CA GLU A 264 26.68 -3.88 25.26
C GLU A 264 26.49 -3.97 23.74
N GLY A 265 25.79 -3.00 23.15
CA GLY A 265 25.62 -2.90 21.70
C GLY A 265 26.94 -2.82 20.94
N ILE A 266 27.88 -2.00 21.41
CA ILE A 266 29.24 -1.88 20.84
C ILE A 266 29.97 -3.22 20.95
N ARG A 267 29.91 -3.84 22.13
CA ARG A 267 30.58 -5.10 22.44
C ARG A 267 30.11 -6.24 21.55
N VAL A 268 28.79 -6.45 21.43
CA VAL A 268 28.24 -7.55 20.60
C VAL A 268 28.46 -7.32 19.11
N ALA A 269 28.50 -6.06 18.68
CA ALA A 269 28.81 -5.70 17.31
C ALA A 269 30.29 -5.78 16.97
N LYS A 270 31.16 -5.93 17.97
CA LYS A 270 32.62 -5.77 17.85
C LYS A 270 33.01 -4.43 17.20
N GLY A 271 32.21 -3.39 17.44
CA GLY A 271 32.40 -2.05 16.89
C GLY A 271 33.35 -1.19 17.73
N LYS A 272 33.74 -0.02 17.22
CA LYS A 272 34.49 0.97 18.00
C LYS A 272 33.53 2.00 18.56
N ARG A 273 33.81 2.53 19.76
CA ARG A 273 33.00 3.59 20.39
C ARG A 273 32.81 4.82 19.50
N SER A 274 33.81 5.15 18.67
CA SER A 274 33.76 6.25 17.69
C SER A 274 32.66 6.13 16.64
N ASP A 275 32.16 4.91 16.42
CA ASP A 275 31.20 4.61 15.35
C ASP A 275 29.75 4.86 15.78
N TYR A 276 29.54 5.19 17.06
CA TYR A 276 28.22 5.32 17.68
C TYR A 276 27.98 6.75 18.18
N ASN A 277 26.75 7.23 18.03
CA ASN A 277 26.33 8.50 18.59
C ASN A 277 25.59 8.28 19.93
N PRO A 278 26.18 8.67 21.08
CA PRO A 278 25.55 8.47 22.38
C PRO A 278 24.25 9.26 22.56
N LYS A 279 24.06 10.35 21.82
CA LYS A 279 22.88 11.23 21.92
C LYS A 279 21.68 10.74 21.12
N TRP A 280 21.86 9.73 20.27
CA TRP A 280 20.75 9.20 19.48
C TRP A 280 19.82 8.35 20.35
N PRO A 281 18.51 8.32 20.06
CA PRO A 281 17.62 7.39 20.73
C PRO A 281 17.91 5.95 20.27
N ALA A 282 17.57 4.98 21.11
CA ALA A 282 17.57 3.58 20.71
C ALA A 282 16.32 3.24 19.89
N VAL A 283 16.46 2.29 18.97
CA VAL A 283 15.32 1.63 18.31
C VAL A 283 14.71 0.63 19.26
N GLN A 284 13.41 0.76 19.50
CA GLN A 284 12.64 -0.12 20.37
C GLN A 284 11.77 -1.10 19.57
N THR A 285 11.81 -2.36 20.00
CA THR A 285 10.91 -3.41 19.53
C THR A 285 10.17 -4.05 20.71
N ARG A 286 8.91 -4.40 20.49
CA ARG A 286 8.03 -5.01 21.49
C ARG A 286 7.57 -6.40 21.02
N PRO A 287 8.42 -7.43 21.15
CA PRO A 287 7.97 -8.79 20.88
C PRO A 287 6.90 -9.17 21.92
N PHE A 288 5.80 -9.76 21.45
CA PHE A 288 4.62 -10.12 22.24
C PHE A 288 5.01 -10.71 23.62
N LYS A 289 4.52 -10.08 24.70
CA LYS A 289 4.69 -10.49 26.12
C LYS A 289 6.10 -10.46 26.72
N ARG A 290 7.12 -9.87 26.06
CA ARG A 290 8.53 -9.96 26.52
C ARG A 290 9.22 -8.63 26.85
N GLY A 291 8.47 -7.56 27.07
CA GLY A 291 9.02 -6.24 27.38
C GLY A 291 9.57 -5.50 26.15
N ILE A 292 10.29 -4.41 26.39
CA ILE A 292 10.88 -3.56 25.36
C ILE A 292 12.35 -3.97 25.18
N TYR A 293 12.78 -4.18 23.94
CA TYR A 293 14.18 -4.38 23.59
C TYR A 293 14.67 -3.13 22.87
N SER A 294 15.80 -2.60 23.31
CA SER A 294 16.41 -1.37 22.78
C SER A 294 17.70 -1.73 22.04
N PHE A 295 17.89 -1.18 20.84
CA PHE A 295 19.05 -1.41 20.01
C PHE A 295 19.67 -0.07 19.58
N PRO A 296 21.01 0.07 19.60
CA PRO A 296 21.68 1.16 18.88
C PRO A 296 21.28 1.16 17.41
N ILE A 297 21.10 2.34 16.85
CA ILE A 297 20.67 2.53 15.46
C ILE A 297 21.73 1.99 14.50
N GLU A 298 22.99 2.21 14.85
CA GLU A 298 24.21 1.82 14.14
C GLU A 298 24.35 0.29 14.06
N ASN A 299 23.73 -0.42 14.99
CA ASN A 299 23.69 -1.88 15.01
C ASN A 299 22.60 -2.48 14.12
N LEU A 300 21.82 -1.66 13.41
CA LEU A 300 20.70 -2.12 12.61
C LEU A 300 20.93 -1.89 11.11
N LYS A 301 20.56 -2.88 10.31
CA LYS A 301 20.49 -2.81 8.85
C LYS A 301 19.04 -3.04 8.40
N MET A 302 18.59 -2.29 7.41
CA MET A 302 17.26 -2.49 6.82
C MET A 302 17.17 -3.89 6.21
N ALA A 303 16.12 -4.64 6.54
CA ALA A 303 15.90 -5.95 5.93
C ALA A 303 15.61 -5.76 4.42
N PRO A 304 16.13 -6.65 3.56
CA PRO A 304 15.93 -6.53 2.12
C PRO A 304 14.46 -6.66 1.74
N ASN A 305 14.12 -6.23 0.52
CA ASN A 305 12.86 -6.54 -0.15
C ASN A 305 11.59 -6.00 0.55
N GLN A 306 11.72 -4.92 1.30
CA GLN A 306 10.59 -4.24 1.91
C GLN A 306 10.04 -3.15 0.98
N LYS A 307 8.79 -3.30 0.56
CA LYS A 307 8.08 -2.35 -0.31
C LYS A 307 7.77 -1.06 0.47
N LEU A 308 7.94 0.09 -0.18
CA LEU A 308 7.51 1.36 0.38
C LEU A 308 5.98 1.45 0.31
N GLY A 309 5.34 1.59 1.48
CA GLY A 309 3.94 2.00 1.58
C GLY A 309 3.72 3.52 1.42
N PRO A 310 2.46 3.98 1.30
CA PRO A 310 2.10 5.38 1.06
C PRO A 310 2.68 6.39 2.07
N ARG A 311 2.90 5.94 3.33
CA ARG A 311 3.51 6.76 4.38
C ARG A 311 4.97 7.14 4.14
N HIS A 312 5.66 6.45 3.23
CA HIS A 312 7.09 6.69 2.95
C HIS A 312 7.32 7.57 1.72
N GLY A 313 6.25 8.00 1.04
CA GLY A 313 6.32 8.84 -0.15
C GLY A 313 5.37 8.41 -1.25
N ASN A 314 5.38 9.19 -2.34
CA ASN A 314 4.54 8.91 -3.50
C ASN A 314 5.08 7.72 -4.30
N PRO A 315 4.20 6.81 -4.77
CA PRO A 315 4.61 5.73 -5.64
C PRO A 315 5.21 6.28 -6.96
N PRO A 316 5.98 5.46 -7.70
CA PRO A 316 6.43 5.81 -9.04
C PRO A 316 5.27 6.26 -9.95
N GLY A 317 5.56 7.20 -10.84
CA GLY A 317 4.58 7.68 -11.82
C GLY A 317 4.08 6.57 -12.75
N CYS A 318 2.86 6.72 -13.26
CA CYS A 318 2.31 5.79 -14.24
C CYS A 318 3.09 5.87 -15.55
N VAL A 319 3.54 4.73 -16.08
CA VAL A 319 4.19 4.67 -17.39
C VAL A 319 3.16 4.62 -18.51
N ALA A 320 3.53 5.16 -19.69
CA ALA A 320 2.65 5.14 -20.86
C ALA A 320 2.26 3.71 -21.25
N PRO A 321 1.04 3.46 -21.80
CA PRO A 321 0.56 2.12 -22.12
C PRO A 321 1.51 1.29 -23.00
N ARG A 322 2.14 1.92 -24.00
CA ARG A 322 3.12 1.27 -24.88
C ARG A 322 4.34 0.74 -24.10
N ILE A 323 4.86 1.55 -23.17
CA ILE A 323 5.99 1.16 -22.32
C ILE A 323 5.53 0.07 -21.35
N ARG A 324 4.35 0.22 -20.74
CA ARG A 324 3.77 -0.79 -19.84
C ARG A 324 3.68 -2.15 -20.54
N TYR A 325 3.19 -2.18 -21.78
CA TYR A 325 3.13 -3.40 -22.59
C TYR A 325 4.50 -4.04 -22.82
N GLN A 326 5.48 -3.25 -23.27
CA GLN A 326 6.85 -3.72 -23.51
C GLN A 326 7.50 -4.27 -22.24
N GLU A 327 7.33 -3.59 -21.11
CA GLU A 327 7.87 -4.03 -19.83
C GLU A 327 7.12 -5.22 -19.24
N THR A 328 5.80 -5.32 -19.40
CA THR A 328 5.03 -6.53 -19.00
C THR A 328 5.61 -7.75 -19.70
N ARG A 329 5.89 -7.65 -21.02
CA ARG A 329 6.47 -8.74 -21.78
C ARG A 329 7.89 -9.06 -21.31
N ARG A 330 8.77 -8.05 -21.27
CA ARG A 330 10.18 -8.23 -20.88
C ARG A 330 10.33 -8.83 -19.48
N VAL A 331 9.58 -8.30 -18.51
CA VAL A 331 9.61 -8.81 -17.13
C VAL A 331 8.96 -10.21 -17.09
N GLY A 332 7.83 -10.41 -17.76
CA GLY A 332 7.17 -11.71 -17.87
C GLY A 332 8.08 -12.81 -18.42
N GLU A 333 8.91 -12.49 -19.40
CA GLU A 333 9.97 -13.37 -19.93
C GLU A 333 11.07 -13.60 -18.88
N SER A 334 11.58 -12.53 -18.24
CA SER A 334 12.64 -12.64 -17.23
C SER A 334 12.27 -13.48 -16.00
N ILE A 335 10.98 -13.55 -15.67
CA ILE A 335 10.48 -14.32 -14.53
C ILE A 335 9.99 -15.72 -14.92
N GLY A 336 10.20 -16.14 -16.16
CA GLY A 336 9.83 -17.47 -16.62
C GLY A 336 8.33 -17.68 -16.84
N LEU A 337 7.51 -16.63 -16.94
CA LEU A 337 6.08 -16.80 -17.24
C LEU A 337 5.76 -16.76 -18.73
N LEU A 338 6.59 -16.04 -19.52
CA LEU A 338 6.46 -15.95 -20.97
C LEU A 338 7.63 -16.61 -21.71
N SER A 339 8.46 -17.38 -21.01
CA SER A 339 9.54 -18.22 -21.54
C SER A 339 9.39 -19.66 -21.06
N THR A 340 10.26 -20.55 -21.53
CA THR A 340 10.27 -21.96 -21.09
C THR A 340 10.42 -22.05 -19.57
N ASN A 341 9.50 -22.76 -18.92
CA ASN A 341 9.45 -22.92 -17.47
C ASN A 341 9.21 -24.39 -17.11
N PRO A 342 10.25 -25.09 -16.62
CA PRO A 342 10.15 -26.51 -16.27
C PRO A 342 9.09 -26.81 -15.21
N ILE A 343 8.86 -25.88 -14.28
CA ILE A 343 7.86 -26.05 -13.22
C ILE A 343 6.46 -26.04 -13.84
N LEU A 344 6.14 -25.03 -14.66
CA LEU A 344 4.85 -24.97 -15.36
C LEU A 344 4.61 -26.23 -16.20
N GLN A 345 5.61 -26.63 -17.00
CA GLN A 345 5.53 -27.82 -17.85
C GLN A 345 5.34 -29.11 -17.03
N GLY A 346 6.01 -29.23 -15.89
CA GLY A 346 5.84 -30.34 -14.95
C GLY A 346 4.38 -30.48 -14.49
N PHE A 347 3.76 -29.35 -14.12
CA PHE A 347 2.32 -29.28 -13.79
C PHE A 347 1.39 -29.37 -15.02
N GLY A 348 1.91 -29.56 -16.24
CA GLY A 348 1.11 -29.69 -17.46
C GLY A 348 0.50 -28.36 -17.92
N ILE A 349 1.15 -27.25 -17.55
CA ILE A 349 0.73 -25.89 -17.87
C ILE A 349 1.63 -25.34 -18.96
N ASP A 350 1.01 -24.75 -19.98
CA ASP A 350 1.72 -23.96 -20.98
C ASP A 350 1.03 -22.61 -21.22
N ILE A 351 1.85 -21.56 -21.22
CA ILE A 351 1.40 -20.17 -21.31
C ILE A 351 1.84 -19.63 -22.66
N GLN A 352 0.85 -19.29 -23.49
CA GLN A 352 1.08 -18.59 -24.73
C GLN A 352 1.74 -17.22 -24.46
N SER A 353 2.91 -16.99 -25.05
CA SER A 353 3.69 -15.77 -24.86
C SER A 353 3.08 -14.54 -25.55
N THR A 354 2.25 -14.77 -26.58
CA THR A 354 1.56 -13.71 -27.31
C THR A 354 0.26 -13.31 -26.62
N PRO A 355 0.01 -12.02 -26.38
CA PRO A 355 -1.23 -11.53 -25.80
C PRO A 355 -2.47 -11.91 -26.61
N VAL A 356 -3.58 -12.11 -25.91
CA VAL A 356 -4.88 -12.39 -26.54
C VAL A 356 -5.38 -11.15 -27.28
N THR A 357 -5.75 -11.33 -28.55
CA THR A 357 -6.38 -10.28 -29.34
C THR A 357 -7.89 -10.32 -29.12
N VAL A 358 -8.45 -9.20 -28.67
CA VAL A 358 -9.89 -9.05 -28.46
C VAL A 358 -10.44 -8.01 -29.43
N GLN A 359 -11.66 -8.23 -29.90
CA GLN A 359 -12.40 -7.22 -30.66
C GLN A 359 -13.05 -6.27 -29.66
N ALA A 360 -12.59 -5.02 -29.62
CA ALA A 360 -13.19 -3.99 -28.79
C ALA A 360 -14.36 -3.32 -29.53
N VAL A 361 -15.41 -2.98 -28.79
CA VAL A 361 -16.52 -2.14 -29.29
C VAL A 361 -16.29 -0.72 -28.82
N LYS A 362 -16.37 0.24 -29.75
CA LYS A 362 -16.32 1.67 -29.42
C LYS A 362 -17.75 2.17 -29.24
N VAL A 363 -18.08 2.60 -28.03
CA VAL A 363 -19.37 3.20 -27.72
C VAL A 363 -19.40 4.65 -28.24
N PRO A 364 -20.52 5.12 -28.83
CA PRO A 364 -20.69 6.51 -29.21
C PRO A 364 -20.51 7.47 -28.02
N ILE A 365 -19.94 8.64 -28.28
CA ILE A 365 -19.70 9.65 -27.25
C ILE A 365 -21.02 10.39 -26.99
N PRO A 366 -21.49 10.49 -25.74
CA PRO A 366 -22.74 11.18 -25.45
C PRO A 366 -22.61 12.69 -25.62
N GLY A 367 -23.73 13.35 -25.91
CA GLY A 367 -23.81 14.80 -25.87
C GLY A 367 -23.91 15.30 -24.44
N ILE A 368 -23.26 16.42 -24.13
CA ILE A 368 -23.37 17.10 -22.84
C ILE A 368 -24.20 18.37 -23.01
N GLN A 369 -25.34 18.43 -22.34
CA GLN A 369 -26.27 19.53 -22.41
C GLN A 369 -26.05 20.52 -21.25
N PHE A 370 -25.90 21.79 -21.61
CA PHE A 370 -25.93 22.96 -20.74
C PHE A 370 -27.15 23.82 -21.07
N GLN A 371 -27.41 24.87 -20.31
CA GLN A 371 -28.49 25.80 -20.64
C GLN A 371 -28.11 26.58 -21.90
N GLY A 372 -28.88 26.37 -22.99
CA GLY A 372 -28.69 27.06 -24.27
C GLY A 372 -27.50 26.58 -25.10
N ALA A 373 -26.80 25.51 -24.68
CA ALA A 373 -25.66 24.97 -25.40
C ALA A 373 -25.57 23.45 -25.27
N MET A 374 -24.97 22.82 -26.28
CA MET A 374 -24.61 21.41 -26.28
C MET A 374 -23.15 21.29 -26.68
N VAL A 375 -22.41 20.40 -26.03
CA VAL A 375 -21.03 20.09 -26.38
C VAL A 375 -20.84 18.59 -26.47
N THR A 376 -20.11 18.15 -27.49
CA THR A 376 -19.68 16.76 -27.62
C THR A 376 -18.23 16.66 -27.15
N PRO A 377 -17.91 15.76 -26.20
CA PRO A 377 -16.55 15.52 -25.77
C PRO A 377 -15.63 15.12 -26.94
N ASP A 378 -14.40 15.62 -26.91
CA ASP A 378 -13.41 15.34 -27.95
C ASP A 378 -12.57 14.11 -27.57
N ILE A 379 -12.80 12.99 -28.26
CA ILE A 379 -12.07 11.73 -28.00
C ILE A 379 -10.58 11.82 -28.29
N THR A 380 -10.17 12.70 -29.20
CA THR A 380 -8.75 12.93 -29.49
C THR A 380 -8.06 13.65 -28.33
N LYS A 381 -8.84 14.32 -27.48
CA LYS A 381 -8.41 15.01 -26.26
C LYS A 381 -8.92 14.32 -25.01
N GLN A 382 -8.81 12.99 -24.97
CA GLN A 382 -9.14 12.17 -23.79
C GLN A 382 -10.61 12.27 -23.36
N ALA A 383 -11.52 12.49 -24.32
CA ALA A 383 -12.95 12.67 -24.06
C ALA A 383 -13.24 13.81 -23.06
N THR A 384 -12.44 14.88 -23.12
CA THR A 384 -12.65 16.09 -22.32
C THR A 384 -13.57 17.06 -23.03
N TRP A 385 -14.26 17.89 -22.24
CA TRP A 385 -15.05 19.02 -22.74
C TRP A 385 -14.87 20.23 -21.82
N ASN A 386 -15.08 21.41 -22.37
CA ASN A 386 -15.18 22.64 -21.59
C ASN A 386 -16.66 22.97 -21.35
N ILE A 387 -16.93 23.72 -20.30
CA ILE A 387 -18.27 24.27 -20.04
C ILE A 387 -18.61 25.24 -21.18
N SER A 388 -19.70 24.98 -21.91
CA SER A 388 -20.11 25.73 -23.11
C SER A 388 -21.37 26.58 -22.93
N GLY A 389 -21.79 26.85 -21.69
CA GLY A 389 -22.97 27.65 -21.38
C GLY A 389 -23.19 27.81 -19.88
N LYS A 390 -24.40 28.21 -19.47
CA LYS A 390 -24.80 28.25 -18.07
C LYS A 390 -25.16 26.84 -17.57
N PHE A 391 -25.14 26.65 -16.25
CA PHE A 391 -25.62 25.42 -15.65
C PHE A 391 -27.11 25.20 -15.93
N ILE A 392 -27.54 23.94 -16.03
CA ILE A 392 -28.93 23.56 -16.31
C ILE A 392 -29.89 24.09 -15.22
N GLN A 393 -29.49 23.92 -13.96
CA GLN A 393 -30.19 24.48 -12.81
C GLN A 393 -29.14 25.16 -11.92
N PRO A 394 -28.87 26.45 -12.14
CA PRO A 394 -27.93 27.17 -11.30
C PRO A 394 -28.54 27.44 -9.92
N ALA A 395 -27.74 27.24 -8.89
CA ALA A 395 -28.10 27.46 -7.51
C ALA A 395 -28.06 28.94 -7.14
N LYS A 396 -28.83 29.30 -6.12
CA LYS A 396 -28.74 30.58 -5.43
C LYS A 396 -28.04 30.34 -4.10
N ILE A 397 -26.92 31.02 -3.88
CA ILE A 397 -26.10 30.93 -2.66
C ILE A 397 -26.18 32.30 -1.97
N PRO A 398 -27.07 32.48 -0.99
CA PRO A 398 -27.35 33.79 -0.41
C PRO A 398 -26.14 34.37 0.33
N LYS A 399 -25.42 33.51 1.07
CA LYS A 399 -24.27 33.91 1.87
C LYS A 399 -23.14 32.88 1.79
N ILE A 400 -21.92 33.38 1.62
CA ILE A 400 -20.67 32.62 1.76
C ILE A 400 -19.89 33.21 2.94
N LEU A 401 -19.39 32.33 3.81
CA LEU A 401 -18.47 32.68 4.88
C LEU A 401 -17.13 31.98 4.61
N ILE A 402 -16.06 32.74 4.41
CA ILE A 402 -14.71 32.22 4.24
C ILE A 402 -14.01 32.24 5.59
N LEU A 403 -13.49 31.10 6.03
CA LEU A 403 -12.72 30.93 7.25
C LEU A 403 -11.27 30.62 6.88
N TYR A 404 -10.31 31.28 7.52
CA TYR A 404 -8.88 31.05 7.31
C TYR A 404 -8.13 31.34 8.61
N GLY A 405 -7.05 30.63 8.90
CA GLY A 405 -6.31 30.73 10.18
C GLY A 405 -4.87 31.20 10.01
N SER A 406 -4.65 32.17 9.13
CA SER A 406 -3.34 32.84 9.01
C SER A 406 -3.48 34.17 8.30
N SER A 407 -2.95 35.22 8.92
CA SER A 407 -2.89 36.56 8.32
C SER A 407 -2.21 36.60 6.96
N GLU A 408 -1.28 35.66 6.67
CA GLU A 408 -0.62 35.53 5.36
C GLU A 408 -1.60 35.21 4.22
N PHE A 409 -2.78 34.66 4.53
CA PHE A 409 -3.82 34.31 3.56
C PHE A 409 -4.78 35.47 3.27
N SER A 410 -4.82 36.50 4.12
CA SER A 410 -5.82 37.58 4.06
C SER A 410 -5.94 38.17 2.65
N GLY A 411 -4.83 38.65 2.05
CA GLY A 411 -4.85 39.24 0.71
C GLY A 411 -5.27 38.26 -0.40
N LYS A 412 -5.02 36.95 -0.24
CA LYS A 412 -5.45 35.92 -1.20
C LYS A 412 -6.94 35.59 -1.06
N VAL A 413 -7.46 35.63 0.17
CA VAL A 413 -8.88 35.41 0.47
C VAL A 413 -9.71 36.59 -0.04
N GLU A 414 -9.27 37.82 0.21
CA GLU A 414 -9.93 39.03 -0.29
C GLU A 414 -9.98 39.04 -1.82
N ALA A 415 -8.89 38.66 -2.48
CA ALA A 415 -8.82 38.60 -3.94
C ALA A 415 -9.68 37.50 -4.59
N LEU A 416 -10.29 36.60 -3.81
CA LEU A 416 -11.16 35.54 -4.31
C LEU A 416 -12.56 36.05 -4.70
N GLU A 417 -13.09 37.06 -3.98
CA GLU A 417 -14.49 37.47 -4.10
C GLU A 417 -14.87 37.88 -5.54
N GLY A 418 -14.13 38.82 -6.12
CA GLY A 418 -14.42 39.36 -7.44
C GLY A 418 -14.42 38.29 -8.55
N PRO A 419 -13.32 37.53 -8.72
CA PRO A 419 -13.24 36.45 -9.69
C PRO A 419 -14.31 35.36 -9.47
N LEU A 420 -14.61 35.01 -8.22
CA LEU A 420 -15.62 34.00 -7.91
C LEU A 420 -17.03 34.47 -8.31
N LYS A 421 -17.43 35.69 -7.93
CA LYS A 421 -18.72 36.29 -8.33
C LYS A 421 -18.85 36.42 -9.84
N LYS A 422 -17.80 36.91 -10.52
CA LYS A 422 -17.77 37.06 -11.97
C LYS A 422 -17.96 35.71 -12.68
N THR A 423 -17.23 34.69 -12.24
CA THR A 423 -17.32 33.34 -12.83
C THR A 423 -18.68 32.69 -12.52
N ALA A 424 -19.20 32.85 -11.30
CA ALA A 424 -20.51 32.36 -10.89
C ALA A 424 -21.62 32.92 -11.78
N SER A 425 -21.62 34.24 -11.99
CA SER A 425 -22.58 34.92 -12.88
C SER A 425 -22.52 34.39 -14.31
N GLY A 426 -21.32 34.19 -14.85
CA GLY A 426 -21.12 33.58 -16.18
C GLY A 426 -21.69 32.16 -16.31
N LEU A 427 -21.70 31.40 -15.20
CA LEU A 427 -22.29 30.06 -15.11
C LEU A 427 -23.76 30.05 -14.70
N GLY A 428 -24.35 31.23 -14.45
CA GLY A 428 -25.73 31.40 -14.00
C GLY A 428 -25.95 31.29 -12.49
N VAL A 429 -24.92 30.95 -11.71
CA VAL A 429 -24.98 30.83 -10.25
C VAL A 429 -25.05 32.22 -9.63
N THR A 430 -26.01 32.43 -8.72
CA THR A 430 -26.13 33.70 -8.00
C THR A 430 -25.46 33.57 -6.63
N ILE A 431 -24.49 34.43 -6.36
CA ILE A 431 -23.84 34.54 -5.05
C ILE A 431 -24.21 35.90 -4.47
N GLY A 432 -24.80 35.91 -3.28
CA GLY A 432 -25.11 37.12 -2.55
C GLY A 432 -23.88 37.68 -1.83
N ILE A 433 -23.91 37.65 -0.50
CA ILE A 433 -22.85 38.24 0.33
C ILE A 433 -21.71 37.24 0.50
N ILE A 434 -20.48 37.70 0.29
CA ILE A 434 -19.27 36.98 0.69
C ILE A 434 -18.68 37.75 1.86
N SER A 435 -18.35 37.03 2.93
CA SER A 435 -17.68 37.57 4.11
C SER A 435 -16.54 36.65 4.50
N SER A 436 -15.49 37.17 5.12
CA SER A 436 -14.35 36.39 5.56
C SER A 436 -14.02 36.65 7.03
N VAL A 437 -13.52 35.64 7.72
CA VAL A 437 -13.06 35.73 9.12
C VAL A 437 -11.68 35.11 9.21
N ASP A 438 -10.73 35.90 9.70
CA ASP A 438 -9.43 35.41 10.17
C ASP A 438 -9.64 34.78 11.55
N LEU A 439 -9.49 33.47 11.63
CA LEU A 439 -9.67 32.67 12.85
C LEU A 439 -8.56 32.95 13.87
N GLU A 440 -7.35 33.27 13.42
CA GLU A 440 -6.23 33.62 14.31
C GLU A 440 -6.51 34.95 15.01
N GLN A 441 -7.08 35.92 14.29
CA GLN A 441 -7.46 37.20 14.87
C GLN A 441 -8.73 37.11 15.73
N ALA A 442 -9.72 36.33 15.30
CA ALA A 442 -10.99 36.21 16.02
C ALA A 442 -10.90 35.36 17.30
N TYR A 443 -9.95 34.41 17.33
CA TYR A 443 -9.75 33.47 18.43
C TYR A 443 -8.24 33.31 18.74
N PRO A 444 -7.58 34.34 19.25
CA PRO A 444 -6.11 34.35 19.42
C PRO A 444 -5.59 33.29 20.41
N ASP A 445 -6.44 32.86 21.34
CA ASP A 445 -6.09 31.89 22.38
C ASP A 445 -6.40 30.43 22.00
N LEU A 446 -6.93 30.19 20.80
CA LEU A 446 -7.36 28.87 20.33
C LEU A 446 -6.45 28.36 19.22
N SER A 447 -6.24 27.04 19.16
CA SER A 447 -5.69 26.42 17.96
C SER A 447 -6.65 26.60 16.78
N ASN A 448 -6.13 26.53 15.55
CA ASN A 448 -6.97 26.65 14.35
C ASN A 448 -8.12 25.60 14.34
N ALA A 449 -7.88 24.40 14.88
CA ALA A 449 -8.91 23.37 15.01
C ALA A 449 -10.03 23.79 15.97
N GLU A 450 -9.68 24.29 17.15
CA GLU A 450 -10.64 24.78 18.15
C GLU A 450 -11.39 26.03 17.65
N ALA A 451 -10.71 26.94 16.95
CA ALA A 451 -11.34 28.12 16.35
C ALA A 451 -12.36 27.74 15.25
N ILE A 452 -12.05 26.74 14.41
CA ILE A 452 -13.02 26.18 13.45
C ILE A 452 -14.23 25.61 14.19
N ASP A 453 -14.01 24.87 15.27
CA ASP A 453 -15.07 24.27 16.07
C ASP A 453 -16.03 25.33 16.61
N GLU A 454 -15.50 26.28 17.40
CA GLU A 454 -16.24 27.40 17.97
C GLU A 454 -17.02 28.18 16.91
N ARG A 455 -16.36 28.48 15.79
CA ARG A 455 -16.99 29.23 14.71
C ARG A 455 -18.12 28.45 14.07
N MET A 456 -17.95 27.15 13.81
CA MET A 456 -18.98 26.30 13.20
C MET A 456 -20.18 26.11 14.14
N GLU A 457 -19.96 25.91 15.45
CA GLU A 457 -21.04 25.81 16.44
C GLU A 457 -21.85 27.11 16.52
N SER A 458 -21.21 28.27 16.39
CA SER A 458 -21.92 29.56 16.34
C SER A 458 -22.91 29.68 15.16
N LEU A 459 -22.69 28.92 14.07
CA LEU A 459 -23.58 28.92 12.90
C LEU A 459 -24.82 28.04 13.09
N LYS A 460 -24.84 27.17 14.11
CA LYS A 460 -25.90 26.18 14.31
C LYS A 460 -27.27 26.81 14.57
N ALA A 461 -27.27 27.94 15.29
CA ALA A 461 -28.47 28.68 15.66
C ALA A 461 -29.03 29.56 14.52
N LEU A 462 -28.29 29.73 13.42
CA LEU A 462 -28.74 30.57 12.31
C LEU A 462 -29.86 29.88 11.53
N LYS A 463 -30.97 30.60 11.32
CA LYS A 463 -32.08 30.16 10.46
C LYS A 463 -31.63 29.99 9.01
N GLU A 464 -30.83 30.92 8.52
CA GLU A 464 -30.21 30.87 7.19
C GLU A 464 -28.69 30.75 7.34
N LYS A 465 -28.19 29.54 7.09
CA LYS A 465 -26.77 29.20 7.28
C LYS A 465 -25.96 29.57 6.03
N PRO A 466 -24.76 30.18 6.17
CA PRO A 466 -23.89 30.42 5.02
C PRO A 466 -23.33 29.10 4.49
N LEU A 467 -22.94 29.08 3.22
CA LEU A 467 -21.97 28.10 2.74
C LEU A 467 -20.59 28.49 3.28
N VAL A 468 -19.92 27.57 3.96
CA VAL A 468 -18.61 27.83 4.56
C VAL A 468 -17.50 27.39 3.62
N ILE A 469 -16.60 28.30 3.28
CA ILE A 469 -15.35 27.98 2.61
C ILE A 469 -14.23 28.00 3.65
N HIS A 470 -13.54 26.89 3.85
CA HIS A 470 -12.34 26.87 4.71
C HIS A 470 -11.09 26.91 3.85
N VAL A 471 -10.18 27.84 4.12
CA VAL A 471 -8.91 28.00 3.42
C VAL A 471 -7.77 27.64 4.36
N ASP A 472 -7.00 26.63 3.97
CA ASP A 472 -5.84 26.17 4.73
C ASP A 472 -4.77 25.61 3.78
N ARG A 473 -3.66 25.13 4.35
CA ARG A 473 -2.66 24.34 3.63
C ARG A 473 -3.02 22.86 3.75
N ASN A 474 -2.74 22.08 2.72
CA ASN A 474 -2.91 20.62 2.75
C ASN A 474 -2.05 19.90 3.81
N THR A 475 -1.10 20.59 4.45
CA THR A 475 -0.35 20.08 5.61
C THR A 475 -1.16 20.12 6.90
N GLN A 476 -2.23 20.92 6.97
CA GLN A 476 -3.09 21.00 8.16
C GLN A 476 -4.10 19.84 8.16
N GLN A 477 -4.23 19.15 9.32
CA GLN A 477 -5.13 18.01 9.49
C GLN A 477 -6.56 18.42 9.89
N THR A 478 -7.07 19.49 9.29
CA THR A 478 -8.37 20.12 9.59
C THR A 478 -9.53 19.51 8.80
N HIS A 479 -9.26 18.76 7.71
CA HIS A 479 -10.31 18.23 6.82
C HIS A 479 -11.33 17.34 7.55
N ALA A 480 -10.85 16.42 8.37
CA ALA A 480 -11.71 15.49 9.11
C ALA A 480 -12.61 16.23 10.11
N LEU A 481 -12.04 17.22 10.81
CA LEU A 481 -12.79 18.07 11.74
C LEU A 481 -13.86 18.90 11.02
N LEU A 482 -13.49 19.57 9.93
CA LEU A 482 -14.44 20.36 9.13
C LEU A 482 -15.61 19.49 8.64
N LYS A 483 -15.34 18.25 8.24
CA LYS A 483 -16.38 17.30 7.81
C LYS A 483 -17.23 16.73 8.93
N LEU A 484 -16.68 16.57 10.12
CA LEU A 484 -17.46 16.28 11.31
C LEU A 484 -18.41 17.44 11.62
N LYS A 485 -17.91 18.68 11.60
CA LYS A 485 -18.69 19.88 11.91
C LYS A 485 -19.71 20.23 10.83
N GLU A 486 -19.43 19.96 9.55
CA GLU A 486 -20.42 19.99 8.46
C GLU A 486 -21.68 19.20 8.83
N ARG A 487 -21.52 17.98 9.36
CA ARG A 487 -22.65 17.13 9.79
C ARG A 487 -23.32 17.63 11.06
N GLN A 488 -22.54 17.96 12.09
CA GLN A 488 -23.06 18.38 13.40
C GLN A 488 -23.80 19.73 13.35
N CYS A 489 -23.29 20.68 12.57
CA CYS A 489 -23.85 22.02 12.44
C CYS A 489 -24.83 22.12 11.26
N GLN A 490 -24.93 21.09 10.40
CA GLN A 490 -25.73 21.07 9.18
C GLN A 490 -25.42 22.28 8.26
N VAL A 491 -24.13 22.49 8.01
CA VAL A 491 -23.60 23.59 7.20
C VAL A 491 -22.90 23.00 5.99
N ILE A 492 -23.18 23.51 4.79
CA ILE A 492 -22.47 23.10 3.59
C ILE A 492 -21.04 23.65 3.64
N THR A 493 -20.03 22.80 3.54
CA THR A 493 -18.62 23.24 3.53
C THR A 493 -17.91 22.98 2.20
N GLN A 494 -16.92 23.80 1.89
CA GLN A 494 -15.96 23.59 0.83
C GLN A 494 -14.56 23.95 1.33
N GLN A 495 -13.61 23.03 1.30
CA GLN A 495 -12.22 23.32 1.65
C GLN A 495 -11.41 23.69 0.42
N LEU A 496 -10.53 24.67 0.54
CA LEU A 496 -9.59 25.12 -0.47
C LEU A 496 -8.17 25.08 0.08
N ASP A 497 -7.29 24.39 -0.64
CA ASP A 497 -5.85 24.39 -0.37
C ASP A 497 -5.24 25.67 -0.94
N VAL A 498 -4.71 26.53 -0.08
CA VAL A 498 -4.12 27.82 -0.49
C VAL A 498 -2.96 27.64 -1.47
N ASP A 499 -2.18 26.56 -1.36
CA ASP A 499 -1.01 26.31 -2.21
C ASP A 499 -1.38 25.82 -3.61
N LYS A 500 -2.62 25.34 -3.79
CA LYS A 500 -3.15 24.86 -5.07
C LYS A 500 -4.17 25.81 -5.67
N ALA A 501 -5.20 26.14 -4.91
CA ALA A 501 -6.34 26.93 -5.38
C ALA A 501 -5.99 28.43 -5.44
N LEU A 502 -5.16 28.91 -4.51
CA LEU A 502 -4.81 30.32 -4.32
C LEU A 502 -3.29 30.56 -4.46
N LYS A 503 -2.60 29.71 -5.25
CA LYS A 503 -1.14 29.81 -5.46
C LYS A 503 -0.73 31.19 -5.99
N LYS A 504 -1.56 31.73 -6.88
CA LYS A 504 -1.45 33.09 -7.41
C LYS A 504 -2.45 33.98 -6.66
N ASN A 505 -2.15 35.28 -6.58
CA ASN A 505 -3.05 36.26 -5.95
C ASN A 505 -4.46 36.31 -6.58
N SER A 506 -4.65 35.72 -7.76
CA SER A 506 -5.97 35.42 -8.30
C SER A 506 -6.03 33.97 -8.78
N PRO A 507 -7.08 33.19 -8.42
CA PRO A 507 -7.24 31.83 -8.90
C PRO A 507 -7.38 31.78 -10.42
N GLY A 508 -6.84 30.74 -11.04
CA GLY A 508 -7.07 30.48 -12.46
C GLY A 508 -8.55 30.20 -12.75
N TRP A 509 -8.98 30.55 -13.96
CA TRP A 509 -10.37 30.35 -14.41
C TRP A 509 -10.86 28.90 -14.25
N SER A 510 -10.02 27.91 -14.59
CA SER A 510 -10.34 26.48 -14.43
C SER A 510 -10.53 26.08 -12.96
N THR A 511 -9.74 26.65 -12.04
CA THR A 511 -9.91 26.43 -10.60
C THR A 511 -11.25 26.97 -10.12
N LEU A 512 -11.62 28.20 -10.52
CA LEU A 512 -12.92 28.81 -10.17
C LEU A 512 -14.09 28.00 -10.69
N GLN A 513 -14.03 27.52 -11.94
CA GLN A 513 -15.05 26.64 -12.49
C GLN A 513 -15.21 25.36 -11.69
N ASN A 514 -14.10 24.70 -11.32
CA ASN A 514 -14.14 23.48 -10.51
C ASN A 514 -14.72 23.72 -9.11
N ILE A 515 -14.44 24.87 -8.50
CA ILE A 515 -15.06 25.29 -7.23
C ILE A 515 -16.57 25.44 -7.42
N LEU A 516 -17.00 26.17 -8.46
CA LEU A 516 -18.41 26.45 -8.72
C LEU A 516 -19.21 25.22 -9.13
N LEU A 517 -18.62 24.27 -9.87
CA LEU A 517 -19.23 22.97 -10.16
C LEU A 517 -19.60 22.22 -8.86
N LYS A 518 -18.72 22.25 -7.85
CA LYS A 518 -18.97 21.61 -6.55
C LYS A 518 -19.98 22.39 -5.72
N MET A 519 -19.83 23.71 -5.66
CA MET A 519 -20.74 24.56 -4.88
C MET A 519 -22.16 24.51 -5.40
N ASN A 520 -22.35 24.55 -6.72
CA ASN A 520 -23.67 24.47 -7.34
C ASN A 520 -24.40 23.19 -6.92
N VAL A 521 -23.75 22.03 -7.04
CA VAL A 521 -24.34 20.72 -6.66
C VAL A 521 -24.62 20.64 -5.16
N LYS A 522 -23.69 21.08 -4.31
CA LYS A 522 -23.91 21.11 -2.86
C LYS A 522 -25.07 22.00 -2.45
N SER A 523 -25.35 23.04 -3.22
CA SER A 523 -26.48 23.95 -3.03
C SER A 523 -27.74 23.54 -3.82
N GLY A 524 -27.83 22.28 -4.27
CA GLY A 524 -29.02 21.73 -4.92
C GLY A 524 -29.19 22.06 -6.41
N GLY A 525 -28.16 22.61 -7.04
CA GLY A 525 -28.14 22.88 -8.47
C GLY A 525 -27.73 21.68 -9.33
N LEU A 526 -28.00 21.77 -10.64
CA LEU A 526 -27.62 20.79 -11.66
C LEU A 526 -26.71 21.44 -12.70
N ASN A 527 -25.47 20.96 -12.82
CA ASN A 527 -24.46 21.57 -13.69
C ASN A 527 -24.75 21.32 -15.18
N HIS A 528 -24.97 20.06 -15.56
CA HIS A 528 -25.18 19.62 -16.94
C HIS A 528 -26.02 18.34 -16.95
N LYS A 529 -26.55 17.98 -18.12
CA LYS A 529 -27.17 16.67 -18.38
C LYS A 529 -26.35 15.90 -19.40
N VAL A 530 -26.19 14.61 -19.18
CA VAL A 530 -25.68 13.70 -20.21
C VAL A 530 -26.87 13.27 -21.05
N LEU A 531 -26.81 13.50 -22.36
CA LEU A 531 -27.79 13.00 -23.31
C LEU A 531 -27.31 11.63 -23.75
N PRO A 532 -27.96 10.54 -23.28
CA PRO A 532 -27.57 9.20 -23.66
C PRO A 532 -27.78 8.99 -25.16
N ASP A 533 -27.07 8.01 -25.71
CA ASP A 533 -27.40 7.50 -27.03
C ASP A 533 -28.87 7.03 -27.04
N PRO A 534 -29.65 7.33 -28.09
CA PRO A 534 -31.02 6.84 -28.24
C PRO A 534 -31.15 5.33 -27.99
N MET A 535 -30.12 4.54 -28.31
CA MET A 535 -30.10 3.08 -28.14
C MET A 535 -30.06 2.62 -26.68
N ILE A 536 -29.61 3.45 -25.74
CA ILE A 536 -29.54 3.09 -24.30
C ILE A 536 -30.52 3.89 -23.44
N THR A 537 -31.24 4.85 -24.04
CA THR A 537 -32.20 5.73 -23.35
C THR A 537 -33.30 4.99 -22.56
N PRO A 538 -33.82 3.81 -23.00
CA PRO A 538 -34.80 3.06 -22.22
C PRO A 538 -34.29 2.55 -20.87
N ILE A 539 -32.98 2.33 -20.72
CA ILE A 539 -32.34 1.78 -19.50
C ILE A 539 -32.11 2.87 -18.44
N VAL A 540 -31.94 4.13 -18.87
CA VAL A 540 -31.53 5.26 -18.00
C VAL A 540 -32.71 5.81 -17.15
N ARG A 541 -33.92 5.27 -17.29
CA ARG A 541 -35.10 5.69 -16.51
C ARG A 541 -35.20 4.99 -15.14
N GLU A 542 -34.30 4.08 -14.83
CA GLU A 542 -34.28 3.36 -13.55
C GLU A 542 -33.49 4.12 -12.46
N GLU A 543 -33.84 3.87 -11.20
CA GLU A 543 -33.14 4.41 -10.04
C GLU A 543 -31.76 3.73 -9.92
N TYR A 544 -30.69 4.50 -10.10
CA TYR A 544 -29.33 4.00 -9.92
C TYR A 544 -28.93 4.08 -8.45
N THR A 545 -28.75 2.92 -7.83
CA THR A 545 -28.11 2.81 -6.51
C THR A 545 -26.67 2.35 -6.69
N ASP A 546 -25.72 3.12 -6.18
CA ASP A 546 -24.31 2.74 -6.11
C ASP A 546 -23.93 2.58 -4.63
N THR A 547 -23.28 1.45 -4.30
CA THR A 547 -22.85 1.13 -2.94
C THR A 547 -21.35 0.84 -2.97
N SER A 548 -20.56 1.75 -2.37
CA SER A 548 -19.13 1.57 -2.16
C SER A 548 -18.82 1.30 -0.68
N ILE A 549 -17.94 0.33 -0.41
CA ILE A 549 -17.41 0.06 0.94
C ILE A 549 -15.94 0.46 0.95
N ASP A 550 -15.61 1.49 1.73
CA ASP A 550 -14.24 1.89 1.99
C ASP A 550 -13.75 1.24 3.29
N HIS A 551 -12.70 0.43 3.20
CA HIS A 551 -12.06 -0.19 4.37
C HIS A 551 -11.02 0.77 4.98
N PRO A 552 -10.89 0.80 6.33
CA PRO A 552 -9.98 1.70 7.05
C PRO A 552 -8.49 1.40 6.84
#